data_AF-A0A8H7WLD6-F1
#
_entry.id   AF-A0A8H7WLD6-F1
#
_cell.length_a   1.000
_cell.length_b   1.000
_cell.length_c   1.000
_cell.angle_alpha   90.00
_cell.angle_beta   90.00
_cell.angle_gamma   90.00
#
_symmetry.space_group_name_H-M   'P 1'
#
loop_
_entity.id
_entity.type
_entity.pdbx_description
1 polymer ?
#
loop_
_entity_poly.entity_id
_entity_poly.type
_entity_poly.pdbx_seq_one_letter_code
_entity_poly.pdbx_strand_id
1 'polypeptide(L)'
;ELTSLEHLELKRCEGTRSILLKAMLSGGLMLKKLTLVVTEKSDSYVAQFLAWLAQFTKLEELSLLLVGSHIVFPLSAVLLHAQALQRLVLDSRTEIQDPTTIIRYTIADLKQITKSCPLLWALRISLHLEAPSPEGTRRGPRRTDTLKVIKPACDLRILYLRG
;
A
#
# COMPACT_ATOMS: atom_id res chain seq x y z
N GLU A 1 27.23 -7.99 -11.09
CA GLU A 1 26.00 -7.88 -11.89
C GLU A 1 24.82 -8.36 -11.04
N LEU A 2 23.70 -7.62 -11.01
CA LEU A 2 22.52 -7.92 -10.17
C LEU A 2 21.38 -8.62 -10.94
N THR A 3 21.67 -9.12 -12.15
CA THR A 3 20.67 -9.61 -13.12
C THR A 3 19.83 -10.80 -12.65
N SER A 4 20.27 -11.52 -11.60
CA SER A 4 19.54 -12.63 -10.99
C SER A 4 18.80 -12.27 -9.70
N LEU A 5 18.73 -11.00 -9.33
CA LEU A 5 18.10 -10.59 -8.07
C LEU A 5 16.57 -10.71 -8.18
N GLU A 6 16.01 -11.73 -7.52
CA GLU A 6 14.56 -11.95 -7.46
C GLU A 6 13.91 -11.30 -6.22
N HIS A 7 14.71 -10.99 -5.20
CA HIS A 7 14.24 -10.53 -3.91
C HIS A 7 15.05 -9.32 -3.45
N LEU A 8 14.38 -8.20 -3.17
CA LEU A 8 15.00 -7.01 -2.62
C LEU A 8 14.23 -6.56 -1.38
N GLU A 9 14.92 -6.52 -0.24
CA GLU A 9 14.40 -6.00 1.01
C GLU A 9 15.34 -4.94 1.56
N LEU A 10 14.85 -3.69 1.67
CA LEU A 10 15.57 -2.57 2.28
C LEU A 10 14.68 -1.94 3.34
N LYS A 11 14.97 -2.23 4.61
CA LYS A 11 14.20 -1.74 5.76
C LYS A 11 15.07 -0.81 6.59
N ARG A 12 14.76 0.49 6.55
CA ARG A 12 15.45 1.52 7.37
C ARG A 12 16.97 1.50 7.20
N CYS A 13 17.44 1.14 6.01
CA CYS A 13 18.86 1.10 5.72
C CYS A 13 19.34 2.50 5.33
N GLU A 14 20.43 2.96 5.94
CA GLU A 14 21.17 4.11 5.41
C GLU A 14 21.64 3.79 3.98
N GLY A 15 21.49 4.75 3.08
CA GLY A 15 21.83 4.57 1.67
C GLY A 15 20.79 3.81 0.83
N THR A 16 19.58 3.52 1.34
CA THR A 16 18.46 2.94 0.57
C THR A 16 18.25 3.67 -0.76
N ARG A 17 18.30 5.01 -0.74
CA ARG A 17 18.20 5.85 -1.94
C ARG A 17 19.33 5.56 -2.94
N SER A 18 20.57 5.53 -2.48
CA SER A 18 21.72 5.28 -3.35
C SER A 18 21.70 3.88 -3.96
N ILE A 19 21.27 2.88 -3.19
CA ILE A 19 21.09 1.50 -3.68
C ILE A 19 19.99 1.45 -4.75
N LEU A 20 18.84 2.08 -4.47
CA LEU A 20 17.73 2.12 -5.42
C LEU A 20 18.10 2.87 -6.71
N LEU A 21 18.79 4.01 -6.62
CA LEU A 21 19.29 4.72 -7.80
C LEU A 21 20.25 3.85 -8.63
N LYS A 22 21.17 3.12 -7.98
CA LYS A 22 22.05 2.18 -8.69
C LYS A 22 21.25 1.04 -9.33
N ALA A 23 20.28 0.48 -8.62
CA ALA A 23 19.40 -0.57 -9.13
C ALA A 23 18.57 -0.10 -10.33
N MET A 24 18.09 1.15 -10.31
CA MET A 24 17.38 1.80 -11.40
C MET A 24 18.24 1.94 -12.66
N LEU A 25 19.53 2.26 -12.49
CA LEU A 25 20.48 2.40 -13.59
C LEU A 25 20.98 1.06 -14.14
N SER A 26 20.93 0.00 -13.33
CA SER A 26 21.51 -1.30 -13.69
C SER A 26 20.68 -2.05 -14.75
N GLY A 27 19.38 -1.75 -14.87
CA GLY A 27 18.45 -2.44 -15.77
C GLY A 27 18.32 -3.95 -15.50
N GLY A 28 17.32 -4.59 -16.09
CA GLY A 28 17.27 -6.06 -16.19
C GLY A 28 17.08 -6.85 -14.89
N LEU A 29 16.61 -6.21 -13.81
CA LEU A 29 16.27 -6.93 -12.57
C LEU A 29 14.96 -7.70 -12.74
N MET A 30 14.95 -8.97 -12.34
CA MET A 30 13.78 -9.85 -12.40
C MET A 30 13.17 -10.03 -11.01
N LEU A 31 12.81 -8.91 -10.38
CA LEU A 31 12.25 -8.94 -9.02
C LEU A 31 10.87 -9.59 -8.98
N LYS A 32 10.74 -10.58 -8.10
CA LYS A 32 9.47 -11.18 -7.66
C LYS A 32 9.00 -10.58 -6.35
N LYS A 33 9.92 -10.22 -5.45
CA LYS A 33 9.58 -9.67 -4.13
C LYS A 33 10.32 -8.36 -3.88
N LEU A 34 9.56 -7.34 -3.49
CA LEU A 34 10.08 -6.03 -3.13
C LEU A 34 9.51 -5.56 -1.81
N THR A 35 10.37 -5.36 -0.81
CA THR A 35 10.01 -4.78 0.48
C THR A 35 10.87 -3.55 0.75
N LEU A 36 10.23 -2.38 0.86
CA LEU A 36 10.94 -1.12 1.08
C LEU A 36 10.31 -0.30 2.19
N VAL A 37 11.17 0.29 3.01
CA VAL A 37 10.82 1.41 3.88
C VAL A 37 11.55 2.64 3.33
N VAL A 38 10.79 3.55 2.72
CA VAL A 38 11.33 4.76 2.09
C VAL A 38 11.00 5.96 2.96
N THR A 39 12.02 6.70 3.37
CA THR A 39 11.89 7.92 4.19
C THR A 39 12.17 9.20 3.40
N GLU A 40 12.00 9.14 2.07
CA GLU A 40 12.31 10.23 1.15
C GLU A 40 11.08 11.11 0.93
N LYS A 41 11.28 12.44 0.98
CA LYS A 41 10.22 13.45 0.86
C LYS A 41 10.16 14.06 -0.55
N SER A 42 11.09 13.70 -1.42
CA SER A 42 11.19 14.24 -2.77
C SER A 42 10.19 13.60 -3.74
N ASP A 43 9.26 14.39 -4.27
CA ASP A 43 8.31 13.95 -5.30
C ASP A 43 8.98 13.40 -6.56
N SER A 44 10.13 13.98 -6.95
CA SER A 44 10.88 13.51 -8.13
C SER A 44 11.48 12.12 -7.92
N TYR A 45 11.82 11.76 -6.68
CA TYR A 45 12.27 10.42 -6.33
C TYR A 45 11.11 9.42 -6.39
N VAL A 46 9.92 9.81 -5.92
CA VAL A 46 8.71 8.97 -6.02
C VAL A 46 8.38 8.68 -7.49
N ALA A 47 8.43 9.69 -8.36
CA ALA A 47 8.19 9.50 -9.80
C ALA A 47 9.19 8.53 -10.45
N GLN A 48 10.49 8.68 -10.16
CA GLN A 48 11.53 7.75 -10.65
C GLN A 48 11.32 6.33 -10.12
N PHE A 49 10.95 6.22 -8.84
CA PHE A 49 10.63 4.95 -8.21
C PHE A 49 9.43 4.26 -8.87
N LEU A 50 8.37 4.99 -9.19
CA LEU A 50 7.21 4.45 -9.90
C LEU A 50 7.57 3.96 -11.31
N ALA A 51 8.37 4.74 -12.04
CA ALA A 51 8.85 4.36 -13.36
C ALA A 51 9.73 3.10 -13.32
N TRP A 52 10.53 2.95 -12.27
CA TRP A 52 11.34 1.77 -12.04
C TRP A 52 10.49 0.55 -11.64
N LEU A 53 9.55 0.73 -10.72
CA LEU A 53 8.63 -0.33 -10.29
C LEU A 53 7.86 -0.93 -11.47
N ALA A 54 7.41 -0.07 -12.39
CA ALA A 54 6.69 -0.47 -13.61
C ALA A 54 7.47 -1.43 -14.52
N GLN A 55 8.80 -1.54 -14.37
CA GLN A 55 9.62 -2.45 -15.16
C GLN A 55 9.46 -3.92 -14.73
N PHE A 56 8.91 -4.19 -13.55
CA PHE A 56 8.82 -5.55 -13.00
C PHE A 56 7.54 -6.27 -13.39
N THR A 57 7.55 -6.96 -14.53
CA THR A 57 6.36 -7.68 -15.00
C THR A 57 5.98 -8.92 -14.17
N LYS A 58 6.89 -9.43 -13.34
CA LYS A 58 6.73 -10.66 -12.54
C LYS A 58 6.68 -10.40 -11.03
N LEU A 59 6.35 -9.18 -10.61
CA LEU A 59 6.31 -8.85 -9.19
C LEU A 59 5.12 -9.55 -8.50
N GLU A 60 5.42 -10.46 -7.59
CA GLU A 60 4.47 -11.26 -6.83
C GLU A 60 4.17 -10.64 -5.46
N GLU A 61 5.17 -10.03 -4.83
CA GLU A 61 5.02 -9.42 -3.51
C GLU A 61 5.55 -7.98 -3.50
N LEU A 62 4.68 -7.05 -3.10
CA LEU A 62 5.01 -5.64 -2.93
C LEU A 62 4.66 -5.19 -1.51
N SER A 63 5.66 -4.73 -0.77
CA SER A 63 5.48 -4.11 0.54
C SER A 63 6.19 -2.76 0.60
N LEU A 64 5.41 -1.69 0.60
CA LEU A 64 5.91 -0.32 0.65
C LEU A 64 5.41 0.40 1.90
N LEU A 65 6.38 0.86 2.69
CA LEU A 65 6.15 1.84 3.76
C LEU A 65 6.80 3.17 3.34
N LEU A 66 5.99 4.17 3.03
CA LEU A 66 6.44 5.52 2.68
C LEU A 66 6.27 6.43 3.89
N VAL A 67 7.37 7.03 4.35
CA VAL A 67 7.42 7.92 5.51
C VAL A 67 7.83 9.31 5.04
N GLY A 68 7.08 10.33 5.46
CA GLY A 68 7.33 11.72 5.10
C GLY A 68 6.66 12.17 3.81
N SER A 69 5.91 11.28 3.15
CA SER A 69 5.06 11.64 2.01
C SER A 69 3.72 12.18 2.50
N HIS A 70 3.22 13.22 1.84
CA HIS A 70 1.84 13.72 2.00
C HIS A 70 0.88 13.12 0.95
N ILE A 71 1.41 12.31 0.03
CA ILE A 71 0.69 11.81 -1.13
C ILE A 71 0.41 10.31 -0.96
N VAL A 72 -0.80 9.90 -1.34
CA VAL A 72 -1.19 8.49 -1.46
C VAL A 72 -0.34 7.83 -2.53
N PHE A 73 0.26 6.66 -2.24
CA PHE A 73 0.98 5.93 -3.28
C PHE A 73 0.02 5.53 -4.42
N PRO A 74 0.30 5.89 -5.68
CA PRO A 74 -0.65 5.74 -6.77
C PRO A 74 -0.90 4.28 -7.10
N LEU A 75 -2.17 3.88 -7.06
CA LEU A 75 -2.57 2.51 -7.36
C LEU A 75 -2.31 2.09 -8.80
N SER A 76 -2.31 3.03 -9.74
CA SER A 76 -2.02 2.74 -11.15
C SER A 76 -0.71 1.99 -11.34
N ALA A 77 0.33 2.34 -10.57
CA ALA A 77 1.62 1.65 -10.62
C ALA A 77 1.54 0.22 -10.05
N VAL A 78 0.79 0.02 -8.97
CA VAL A 78 0.58 -1.32 -8.38
C VAL A 78 -0.16 -2.24 -9.35
N LEU A 79 -1.17 -1.70 -10.03
CA LEU A 79 -2.03 -2.45 -10.93
C LEU A 79 -1.33 -2.94 -12.21
N LEU A 80 -0.15 -2.39 -12.54
CA LEU A 80 0.71 -2.94 -13.60
C LEU A 80 1.14 -4.39 -13.30
N HIS A 81 1.18 -4.77 -12.02
CA HIS A 81 1.61 -6.08 -11.56
C HIS A 81 0.45 -7.02 -11.26
N ALA A 82 -0.80 -6.60 -11.53
CA ALA A 82 -1.98 -7.22 -10.96
C ALA A 82 -2.14 -8.72 -11.29
N GLN A 83 -1.62 -9.17 -12.43
CA GLN A 83 -1.71 -10.57 -12.86
C GLN A 83 -0.81 -11.52 -12.06
N ALA A 84 0.29 -11.03 -11.49
CA ALA A 84 1.23 -11.82 -10.70
C ALA A 84 1.13 -11.51 -9.20
N LEU A 85 0.58 -10.35 -8.83
CA LEU A 85 0.58 -9.84 -7.48
C LEU A 85 -0.27 -10.72 -6.54
N GLN A 86 0.41 -11.29 -5.56
CA GLN A 86 -0.09 -12.21 -4.55
C GLN A 86 -0.21 -11.56 -3.18
N ARG A 87 0.73 -10.66 -2.86
CA ARG A 87 0.77 -9.91 -1.60
C ARG A 87 1.00 -8.42 -1.85
N LEU A 88 0.14 -7.59 -1.27
CA LEU A 88 0.23 -6.14 -1.33
C LEU A 88 0.16 -5.53 0.07
N VAL A 89 1.19 -4.77 0.42
CA VAL A 89 1.20 -3.92 1.62
C VAL A 89 1.54 -2.50 1.19
N LEU A 90 0.60 -1.56 1.39
CA LEU A 90 0.84 -0.14 1.17
C LEU A 90 0.53 0.61 2.46
N ASP A 91 1.52 1.30 2.96
CA ASP A 91 1.43 2.12 4.17
C ASP A 91 2.15 3.43 3.88
N SER A 92 1.40 4.53 3.81
CA SER A 92 1.95 5.86 3.59
C SER A 92 1.59 6.73 4.79
N ARG A 93 2.56 7.44 5.36
CA ARG A 93 2.38 8.25 6.56
C ARG A 93 3.35 9.43 6.58
N THR A 94 2.95 10.57 7.13
CA THR A 94 3.88 11.71 7.26
C THR A 94 4.90 11.47 8.36
N GLU A 95 4.50 10.81 9.45
CA GLU A 95 5.38 10.50 10.59
C GLU A 95 5.32 9.01 10.94
N ILE A 96 6.48 8.39 11.16
CA ILE A 96 6.53 6.93 11.33
C ILE A 96 5.85 6.46 12.63
N GLN A 97 5.94 7.26 13.69
CA GLN A 97 5.44 6.93 15.02
C GLN A 97 4.00 7.37 15.25
N ASP A 98 3.47 8.30 14.45
CA ASP A 98 2.13 8.83 14.62
C ASP A 98 1.12 8.10 13.68
N PRO A 99 0.24 7.24 14.23
CA PRO A 99 -0.77 6.54 13.43
C PRO A 99 -1.82 7.48 12.82
N THR A 100 -2.01 8.69 13.36
CA THR A 100 -2.98 9.66 12.83
C THR A 100 -2.55 10.24 11.48
N THR A 101 -1.25 10.17 11.18
CA THR A 101 -0.67 10.68 9.93
C THR A 101 -0.75 9.71 8.76
N ILE A 102 -1.36 8.55 8.98
CA ILE A 102 -1.54 7.54 7.93
C ILE A 102 -2.47 8.10 6.85
N ILE A 103 -1.95 8.09 5.62
CA ILE A 103 -2.68 8.41 4.41
C ILE A 103 -3.54 7.21 4.04
N ARG A 104 -4.83 7.46 3.77
CA ARG A 104 -5.85 6.43 3.64
C ARG A 104 -6.37 6.32 2.22
N TYR A 105 -6.57 5.09 1.77
CA TYR A 105 -7.25 4.74 0.52
C TYR A 105 -8.76 4.74 0.69
N THR A 106 -9.48 4.92 -0.41
CA THR A 106 -10.96 4.88 -0.40
C THR A 106 -11.49 3.44 -0.50
N ILE A 107 -12.81 3.29 -0.33
CA ILE A 107 -13.48 2.01 -0.60
C ILE A 107 -13.45 1.68 -2.10
N ALA A 108 -13.48 2.70 -2.98
CA ALA A 108 -13.38 2.51 -4.42
C ALA A 108 -12.03 1.90 -4.81
N ASP A 109 -10.95 2.40 -4.20
CA ASP A 109 -9.60 1.88 -4.33
C ASP A 109 -9.50 0.40 -3.95
N LEU A 110 -10.07 0.03 -2.79
CA LEU A 110 -10.11 -1.37 -2.35
C LEU A 110 -10.84 -2.27 -3.36
N LYS A 111 -11.99 -1.81 -3.87
CA LYS A 111 -12.76 -2.54 -4.90
C LYS A 111 -11.97 -2.70 -6.18
N GLN A 112 -11.22 -1.67 -6.58
CA GLN A 112 -10.36 -1.73 -7.75
C GLN A 112 -9.24 -2.76 -7.57
N ILE A 113 -8.51 -2.73 -6.45
CA ILE A 113 -7.44 -3.70 -6.16
C ILE A 113 -7.98 -5.12 -6.17
N THR A 114 -9.05 -5.38 -5.42
CA THR A 114 -9.63 -6.72 -5.28
C THR A 114 -10.21 -7.27 -6.58
N LYS A 115 -10.72 -6.41 -7.47
CA LYS A 115 -11.20 -6.80 -8.80
C LYS A 115 -10.05 -7.04 -9.78
N SER A 116 -9.01 -6.22 -9.73
CA SER A 116 -7.91 -6.25 -10.70
C SER A 116 -6.85 -7.31 -10.39
N CYS A 117 -6.66 -7.68 -9.12
CA CYS A 117 -5.60 -8.60 -8.69
C CYS A 117 -6.19 -9.98 -8.32
N PRO A 118 -6.37 -10.90 -9.28
CA PRO A 118 -7.06 -12.18 -9.04
C PRO A 118 -6.32 -13.15 -8.11
N LEU A 119 -4.98 -13.07 -8.07
CA LEU A 119 -4.12 -13.92 -7.26
C LEU A 119 -3.85 -13.35 -5.86
N LEU A 120 -4.39 -12.16 -5.56
CA LEU A 120 -4.12 -11.48 -4.30
C LEU A 120 -4.73 -12.25 -3.14
N TRP A 121 -3.88 -12.86 -2.33
CA TRP A 121 -4.26 -13.56 -1.11
C TRP A 121 -3.93 -12.76 0.15
N ALA A 122 -3.01 -11.79 0.07
CA ALA A 122 -2.69 -10.90 1.19
C ALA A 122 -2.80 -9.43 0.80
N LEU A 123 -3.65 -8.67 1.50
CA LEU A 123 -3.74 -7.22 1.37
C LEU A 123 -3.63 -6.55 2.72
N ARG A 124 -2.80 -5.50 2.81
CA ARG A 124 -2.75 -4.57 3.94
C ARG A 124 -2.66 -3.14 3.41
N ILE A 125 -3.74 -2.40 3.59
CA ILE A 125 -3.84 -0.96 3.32
C ILE A 125 -4.63 -0.28 4.43
N SER A 126 -4.48 1.02 4.56
CA SER A 126 -5.26 1.85 5.49
C SER A 126 -6.44 2.47 4.74
N LEU A 127 -7.65 2.34 5.27
CA LEU A 127 -8.88 2.79 4.59
C LEU A 127 -9.52 3.98 5.26
N HIS A 128 -10.07 4.87 4.44
CA HIS A 128 -10.97 5.92 4.87
C HIS A 128 -12.39 5.36 4.86
N LEU A 129 -12.94 5.15 6.06
CA LEU A 129 -14.33 4.75 6.26
C LEU A 129 -15.12 6.01 6.62
N GLU A 130 -15.90 6.53 5.68
CA GLU A 130 -16.90 7.54 6.01
C GLU A 130 -17.92 6.92 6.97
N ALA A 131 -18.19 7.60 8.09
CA ALA A 131 -19.27 7.19 8.96
C ALA A 131 -20.60 7.38 8.22
N PRO A 132 -21.56 6.44 8.28
CA PRO A 132 -22.89 6.70 7.76
C PRO A 132 -23.44 7.95 8.45
N SER A 133 -23.84 8.94 7.65
CA SER A 133 -24.46 10.16 8.14
C SER A 133 -25.68 9.80 9.00
N PRO A 134 -25.83 10.37 10.21
CA PRO A 134 -26.97 10.08 11.08
C PRO A 134 -28.31 10.63 10.56
N GLU A 135 -28.32 11.37 9.45
CA GLU A 135 -29.53 11.91 8.84
C GLU A 135 -30.10 10.94 7.80
N GLY A 136 -30.98 10.03 8.23
CA GLY A 136 -31.77 9.26 7.25
C GLY A 136 -32.51 8.03 7.75
N THR A 137 -32.31 7.55 8.98
CA THR A 137 -33.00 6.34 9.45
C THR A 137 -34.23 6.69 10.30
N ARG A 138 -35.40 6.78 9.64
CA ARG A 138 -36.70 6.67 10.33
C ARG A 138 -36.71 5.34 11.11
N ARG A 139 -36.84 5.45 12.43
CA ARG A 139 -36.80 4.33 13.38
C ARG A 139 -38.03 3.42 13.20
N GLY A 140 -37.82 2.21 12.72
CA GLY A 140 -38.67 1.05 13.04
C GLY A 140 -38.24 0.44 14.40
N PRO A 141 -39.11 -0.33 15.08
CA PRO A 141 -38.85 -0.77 16.45
C PRO A 141 -37.66 -1.73 16.51
N ARG A 142 -36.78 -1.45 17.48
CA ARG A 142 -35.50 -2.09 17.72
C ARG A 142 -35.68 -3.50 18.27
N ARG A 143 -35.04 -4.49 17.63
CA ARG A 143 -34.46 -5.62 18.36
C ARG A 143 -33.02 -5.26 18.71
N THR A 144 -32.74 -5.30 20.00
CA THR A 144 -31.45 -5.02 20.63
C THR A 144 -30.43 -6.07 20.22
N ASP A 145 -29.38 -5.64 19.51
CA ASP A 145 -28.04 -6.15 19.71
C ASP A 145 -27.08 -4.97 19.82
N THR A 146 -26.32 -4.97 20.90
CA THR A 146 -25.67 -3.79 21.47
C THR A 146 -24.25 -3.70 20.92
N LEU A 147 -24.02 -2.94 19.85
CA LEU A 147 -22.67 -2.45 19.53
C LEU A 147 -22.51 -1.04 20.11
N LYS A 148 -21.88 -0.96 21.28
CA LYS A 148 -21.37 0.30 21.82
C LYS A 148 -20.27 0.81 20.89
N VAL A 149 -20.63 1.75 20.03
CA VAL A 149 -19.67 2.55 19.26
C VAL A 149 -19.05 3.58 20.20
N ILE A 150 -17.82 3.32 20.60
CA ILE A 150 -16.93 4.35 21.16
C ILE A 150 -16.08 4.84 19.98
N LYS A 151 -16.33 6.07 19.51
CA LYS A 151 -15.43 6.83 18.63
C LYS A 151 -14.16 7.19 19.42
N PRO A 152 -12.97 7.20 18.80
CA PRO A 152 -12.68 7.98 17.60
C PRO A 152 -12.25 7.14 16.39
N ALA A 153 -12.25 7.79 15.21
CA ALA A 153 -11.99 7.25 13.87
C ALA A 153 -11.20 5.92 13.85
N CYS A 154 -11.91 4.82 13.60
CA CYS A 154 -11.31 3.49 13.55
C CYS A 154 -10.29 3.41 12.41
N ASP A 155 -9.02 3.22 12.76
CA ASP A 155 -8.00 2.69 11.85
C ASP A 155 -8.34 1.23 11.56
N LEU A 156 -9.03 0.98 10.45
CA LEU A 156 -9.33 -0.38 10.03
C LEU A 156 -8.20 -0.87 9.12
N ARG A 157 -7.26 -1.60 9.72
CA ARG A 157 -6.27 -2.38 8.97
C ARG A 157 -6.95 -3.66 8.52
N ILE A 158 -7.39 -3.72 7.27
CA ILE A 158 -7.85 -4.97 6.69
C ILE A 158 -6.62 -5.83 6.41
N LEU A 159 -6.51 -6.96 7.11
CA LEU A 159 -5.67 -8.07 6.70
C LEU A 159 -6.59 -9.02 5.92
N TYR A 160 -6.62 -8.90 4.60
CA TYR A 160 -7.33 -9.87 3.78
C TYR A 160 -6.42 -11.09 3.62
N LEU A 161 -6.86 -12.27 4.04
CA LEU A 161 -6.19 -13.56 3.82
C LEU A 161 -7.14 -14.43 3.00
N ARG A 162 -6.79 -14.73 1.74
CA ARG A 162 -7.50 -15.73 0.93
C ARG A 162 -6.81 -17.07 1.13
N GLY A 163 -7.47 -17.98 1.84
CA GLY A 163 -7.05 -19.38 2.01
C GLY A 163 -7.40 -20.23 0.79
#